data_AF-A0A2X1J916-F1
#
_entry.id   AF-A0A2X1J916-F1
#
_cell.length_a   1.000
_cell.length_b   1.000
_cell.length_c   1.000
_cell.angle_alpha   90.00
_cell.angle_beta   90.00
_cell.angle_gamma   90.00
#
_symmetry.space_group_name_H-M   'P 1'
#
loop_
_entity.id
_entity.type
_entity.pdbx_description
1 polymer ?
#
loop_
_entity_poly.entity_id
_entity_poly.type
_entity_poly.pdbx_seq_one_letter_code
_entity_poly.pdbx_strand_id
1 'polypeptide(L)'
;MNWELKQGGTLREAVLRAIPQLRGAYGTVIMDSRHPDTLLAARSGSPLVIGLGMGENFIASDQLALLPVTRRFIFLEEGDIAEITRRSVKHLR
;
A
#
# COMPACT_ATOMS: atom_id res chain seq x y z
N MET A 1 14.79 11.81 6.77
CA MET A 1 13.51 11.10 6.94
C MET A 1 13.76 9.62 6.71
N ASN A 2 13.59 8.77 7.74
CA ASN A 2 13.53 7.29 7.73
C ASN A 2 13.59 6.77 9.19
N TRP A 3 12.99 7.49 10.15
CA TRP A 3 13.21 7.22 11.59
C TRP A 3 12.85 5.79 11.97
N GLU A 4 11.66 5.33 11.57
CA GLU A 4 11.20 3.97 11.84
C GLU A 4 12.06 2.89 11.15
N LEU A 5 12.48 3.12 9.90
CA LEU A 5 13.39 2.21 9.18
C LEU A 5 14.79 2.15 9.82
N LYS A 6 15.27 3.24 10.42
CA LYS A 6 16.57 3.29 11.11
C LYS A 6 16.58 2.50 12.42
N GLN A 7 15.41 2.21 12.99
CA GLN A 7 15.29 1.32 14.16
C GLN A 7 15.45 -0.17 13.78
N GLY A 8 15.67 -0.47 12.49
CA GLY A 8 15.80 -1.82 11.97
C GLY A 8 14.46 -2.45 11.59
N GLY A 9 14.56 -3.59 10.89
CA GLY A 9 13.42 -4.32 10.36
C GLY A 9 13.11 -4.04 8.89
N THR A 10 12.01 -4.63 8.43
CA THR A 10 11.48 -4.52 7.07
C THR A 10 10.68 -3.23 6.88
N LEU A 11 10.45 -2.85 5.62
CA LEU A 11 9.55 -1.72 5.28
C LEU A 11 8.16 -1.90 5.92
N ARG A 12 7.63 -3.12 5.87
CA ARG A 12 6.37 -3.49 6.50
C ARG A 12 6.35 -3.12 7.99
N GLU A 13 7.35 -3.55 8.74
CA GLU A 13 7.41 -3.28 10.19
C GLU A 13 7.53 -1.78 10.48
N ALA A 14 8.31 -1.05 9.70
CA ALA A 14 8.41 0.40 9.84
C ALA A 14 7.09 1.11 9.55
N VAL A 15 6.34 0.68 8.53
CA VAL A 15 5.01 1.24 8.21
C VAL A 15 4.00 0.91 9.32
N LEU A 16 3.97 -0.32 9.82
CA LEU A 16 3.09 -0.71 10.92
C LEU A 16 3.34 0.10 12.20
N ARG A 17 4.59 0.51 12.48
CA ARG A 17 4.89 1.44 13.57
C ARG A 17 4.51 2.89 13.28
N ALA A 18 4.65 3.33 12.03
CA ALA A 18 4.41 4.72 11.63
C ALA A 18 2.92 5.06 11.56
N ILE A 19 2.08 4.19 10.98
CA ILE A 19 0.66 4.47 10.71
C ILE A 19 -0.12 4.89 11.98
N PRO A 20 0.00 4.23 13.13
CA PRO A 20 -0.72 4.63 14.35
C PRO A 20 -0.34 6.02 14.89
N GLN A 21 0.82 6.56 14.49
CA GLN A 21 1.29 7.88 14.90
C GLN A 21 0.69 9.00 14.02
N LEU A 22 0.21 8.67 12.82
CA LEU A 22 -0.38 9.62 11.89
C LEU A 22 -1.85 9.86 12.25
N ARG A 23 -2.28 11.13 12.20
CA ARG A 23 -3.67 11.54 12.45
C ARG A 23 -4.21 12.33 11.26
N GLY A 24 -5.46 12.05 10.89
CA GLY A 24 -6.17 12.75 9.82
C GLY A 24 -6.78 11.77 8.82
N ALA A 25 -7.43 12.32 7.79
CA ALA A 25 -7.94 11.54 6.66
C ALA A 25 -6.90 11.51 5.54
N TYR A 26 -6.34 10.34 5.24
CA TYR A 26 -5.32 10.12 4.24
C TYR A 26 -5.40 8.73 3.60
N GLY A 27 -4.71 8.61 2.47
CA GLY A 27 -4.42 7.34 1.80
C GLY A 27 -3.00 7.47 1.28
N THR A 28 -2.13 6.52 1.61
CA THR A 28 -0.71 6.62 1.29
C THR A 28 -0.18 5.33 0.70
N VAL A 29 0.76 5.47 -0.23
CA VAL A 29 1.52 4.37 -0.82
C VAL A 29 3.00 4.67 -0.61
N ILE A 30 3.72 3.68 -0.08
CA ILE A 30 5.09 3.81 0.39
C ILE A 30 5.92 2.72 -0.29
N MET A 31 7.12 3.09 -0.74
CA MET A 31 8.11 2.18 -1.32
C MET A 31 9.49 2.43 -0.72
N ASP A 32 10.33 1.39 -0.69
CA ASP A 32 11.76 1.52 -0.43
C ASP A 32 12.49 1.27 -1.75
N SER A 33 13.23 2.27 -2.24
CA SER A 33 13.97 2.14 -3.51
C SER A 33 15.05 1.05 -3.48
N ARG A 34 15.49 0.62 -2.28
CA ARG A 34 16.44 -0.48 -2.09
C ARG A 34 15.76 -1.85 -2.15
N HIS A 35 14.44 -1.89 -1.96
CA HIS A 35 13.61 -3.10 -2.00
C HIS A 35 12.39 -2.86 -2.90
N PRO A 36 12.61 -2.72 -4.23
CA PRO A 36 11.59 -2.23 -5.16
C PRO A 36 10.46 -3.24 -5.43
N ASP A 37 10.58 -4.48 -4.94
CA ASP A 37 9.64 -5.56 -5.21
C ASP A 37 8.33 -5.45 -4.40
N THR A 38 8.29 -4.54 -3.42
CA THR A 38 7.18 -4.41 -2.46
C THR A 38 6.74 -2.95 -2.32
N LEU A 39 5.42 -2.75 -2.40
CA LEU A 39 4.73 -1.52 -2.03
C LEU A 39 3.89 -1.76 -0.78
N LEU A 40 3.86 -0.78 0.12
CA LEU A 40 2.95 -0.74 1.26
C LEU A 40 1.90 0.33 1.01
N ALA A 41 0.64 -0.01 1.21
CA ALA A 41 -0.48 0.90 1.11
C ALA A 41 -1.19 0.98 2.46
N ALA A 42 -1.65 2.18 2.86
CA ALA A 42 -2.46 2.36 4.04
C ALA A 42 -3.62 3.30 3.74
N ARG A 43 -4.84 2.89 4.09
CA ARG A 43 -6.06 3.67 3.95
C ARG A 43 -6.54 4.10 5.33
N SER A 44 -6.67 5.41 5.53
CA SER A 44 -7.29 5.99 6.72
C SER A 44 -8.09 7.24 6.33
N GLY A 45 -9.26 7.06 5.70
CA GLY A 45 -10.17 8.15 5.36
C GLY A 45 -10.14 8.60 3.90
N SER A 46 -9.06 8.36 3.15
CA SER A 46 -9.03 8.58 1.69
C SER A 46 -9.07 7.25 0.93
N PRO A 47 -9.86 7.12 -0.16
CA PRO A 47 -9.97 5.88 -0.93
C PRO A 47 -8.64 5.40 -1.51
N LEU A 48 -8.47 4.08 -1.50
CA LEU A 48 -7.43 3.36 -2.23
C LEU A 48 -8.02 2.08 -2.82
N VAL A 49 -7.62 1.78 -4.05
CA VAL A 49 -8.04 0.59 -4.79
C VAL A 49 -6.84 -0.08 -5.43
N ILE A 50 -6.77 -1.40 -5.29
CA ILE A 50 -5.73 -2.24 -5.87
C ILE A 50 -6.28 -2.86 -7.16
N GLY A 51 -5.54 -2.73 -8.25
CA GLY A 51 -5.83 -3.38 -9.53
C GLY A 51 -5.00 -4.66 -9.68
N LEU A 52 -5.65 -5.77 -10.03
CA LEU A 52 -5.00 -7.06 -10.22
C LEU A 52 -4.71 -7.32 -11.71
N GLY A 53 -3.44 -7.42 -12.07
CA GLY A 53 -2.97 -7.77 -13.41
C GLY A 53 -2.50 -9.22 -13.53
N MET A 54 -1.83 -9.55 -14.63
CA MET A 54 -1.19 -10.85 -14.84
C MET A 54 0.31 -10.75 -14.54
N GLY A 55 0.73 -11.13 -13.32
CA GLY A 55 2.14 -11.02 -12.90
C GLY A 55 2.57 -9.59 -12.53
N GLU A 56 1.58 -8.72 -12.31
CA GLU A 56 1.73 -7.35 -11.85
C GLU A 56 0.48 -6.96 -11.04
N ASN A 57 0.65 -6.00 -10.14
CA ASN A 57 -0.43 -5.39 -9.37
C ASN A 57 -0.24 -3.87 -9.39
N PHE A 58 -1.35 -3.16 -9.32
CA PHE A 58 -1.42 -1.70 -9.38
C PHE A 58 -2.14 -1.16 -8.16
N ILE A 59 -1.93 0.12 -7.85
CA ILE A 59 -2.69 0.83 -6.83
C ILE A 59 -2.96 2.26 -7.27
N ALA A 60 -4.16 2.74 -6.99
CA ALA A 60 -4.58 4.10 -7.26
C ALA A 60 -5.58 4.59 -6.21
N SER A 61 -5.83 5.90 -6.18
CA SER A 61 -6.92 6.49 -5.39
C SER A 61 -8.30 6.29 -6.04
N ASP A 62 -8.33 6.01 -7.35
CA ASP A 62 -9.53 5.78 -8.13
C ASP A 62 -9.30 4.67 -9.17
N GLN A 63 -10.29 3.79 -9.33
CA GLN A 63 -10.25 2.68 -10.29
C GLN A 63 -10.18 3.16 -11.74
N LEU A 64 -10.66 4.38 -12.03
CA LEU A 64 -10.62 4.96 -13.38
C LEU A 64 -9.19 5.04 -13.94
N ALA A 65 -8.20 5.28 -13.07
CA ALA A 65 -6.79 5.30 -13.44
C ALA A 65 -6.25 3.91 -13.85
N LEU A 66 -6.92 2.84 -13.42
CA LEU A 66 -6.47 1.45 -13.62
C LEU A 66 -7.20 0.74 -14.77
N LEU A 67 -8.29 1.32 -15.28
CA LEU A 67 -9.08 0.75 -16.38
C LEU A 67 -8.31 0.41 -17.67
N PRO A 68 -7.22 1.12 -18.05
CA PRO A 68 -6.43 0.75 -19.22
C PRO A 68 -5.67 -0.57 -19.07
N VAL A 69 -5.39 -1.01 -17.83
CA VAL A 69 -4.52 -2.17 -17.55
C VAL A 69 -5.26 -3.32 -16.88
N THR A 70 -6.36 -3.07 -16.16
CA THR A 70 -7.15 -4.12 -15.52
C THR A 70 -8.60 -3.72 -15.26
N ARG A 71 -9.45 -4.73 -15.04
CA ARG A 71 -10.85 -4.61 -14.59
C ARG A 71 -11.13 -5.39 -13.30
N ARG A 72 -10.09 -5.92 -12.67
CA ARG A 72 -10.17 -6.69 -11.42
C ARG A 72 -9.66 -5.84 -10.28
N PHE A 73 -10.51 -5.57 -9.30
CA PHE A 73 -10.22 -4.62 -8.22
C PHE A 73 -10.37 -5.25 -6.84
N ILE A 74 -9.53 -4.81 -5.90
CA ILE A 74 -9.71 -4.99 -4.46
C ILE A 74 -9.80 -3.58 -3.87
N PHE A 75 -10.93 -3.25 -3.25
CA PHE A 75 -11.08 -2.00 -2.53
C PHE A 75 -10.55 -2.20 -1.11
N LEU A 76 -9.61 -1.35 -0.69
CA LEU A 76 -9.19 -1.33 0.72
C LEU A 76 -10.32 -0.74 1.56
N GLU A 77 -10.59 -1.33 2.70
CA GLU A 77 -11.50 -0.84 3.74
C GLU A 77 -10.80 0.21 4.63
N GLU A 78 -11.60 0.83 5.49
CA GLU A 78 -11.09 1.85 6.40
C GLU A 78 -10.16 1.24 7.47
N GLY A 79 -8.96 1.79 7.61
CA GLY A 79 -7.93 1.28 8.53
C GLY A 79 -7.04 0.20 7.94
N ASP A 80 -7.28 -0.20 6.68
CA ASP A 80 -6.52 -1.26 6.04
C ASP A 80 -5.08 -0.86 5.71
N ILE A 81 -4.18 -1.82 5.91
CA ILE A 81 -2.81 -1.78 5.41
C ILE A 81 -2.61 -2.98 4.49
N ALA A 82 -2.03 -2.77 3.32
CA ALA A 82 -1.77 -3.83 2.35
C ALA A 82 -0.30 -3.87 1.93
N GLU A 83 0.28 -5.06 1.89
CA GLU A 83 1.55 -5.37 1.26
C GLU A 83 1.29 -5.88 -0.15
N ILE A 84 1.80 -5.16 -1.15
CA ILE A 84 1.56 -5.40 -2.56
C ILE A 84 2.89 -5.73 -3.23
N THR A 85 2.98 -6.92 -3.82
CA THR A 85 4.08 -7.30 -4.71
C THR A 85 3.55 -7.49 -6.11
N ARG A 86 4.44 -7.77 -7.07
CA ARG A 86 4.01 -8.17 -8.42
C ARG A 86 3.15 -9.43 -8.47
N ARG A 87 3.23 -10.31 -7.45
CA ARG A 87 2.61 -11.64 -7.47
C ARG A 87 1.53 -11.83 -6.42
N SER A 88 1.49 -11.00 -5.39
CA SER A 88 0.58 -11.17 -4.26
C SER A 88 0.10 -9.84 -3.72
N VAL A 89 -1.10 -9.86 -3.16
CA VAL A 89 -1.64 -8.79 -2.31
C VAL A 89 -1.94 -9.42 -0.96
N LYS A 90 -1.38 -8.87 0.11
CA LYS A 90 -1.60 -9.35 1.48
C LYS A 90 -2.14 -8.23 2.35
N HIS A 91 -3.22 -8.52 3.04
CA HIS A 91 -3.74 -7.65 4.08
C HIS A 91 -2.89 -7.77 5.35
N LEU A 92 -2.52 -6.63 5.90
CA LEU A 92 -1.83 -6.50 7.16
C LEU A 92 -2.83 -5.91 8.16
N ARG A 93 -3.13 -6.67 9.21
CA ARG A 93 -3.85 -6.17 10.39
C ARG A 93 -2.85 -5.59 11.38
#